data_AF-A0A930Y5S1-F1
#
_entry.id   AF-A0A930Y5S1-F1
#
_cell.length_a   1.000
_cell.length_b   1.000
_cell.length_c   1.000
_cell.angle_alpha   90.00
_cell.angle_beta   90.00
_cell.angle_gamma   90.00
#
_symmetry.space_group_name_H-M   'P 1'
#
loop_
_entity.id
_entity.type
_entity.pdbx_description
1 polymer ?
#
loop_
_entity_poly.entity_id
_entity_poly.type
_entity_poly.pdbx_seq_one_letter_code
_entity_poly.pdbx_strand_id
1 'polypeptide(L)'
;MITRLSLGAVGLAGLAYGAWLLLGTGWSNIVAAVEWLAGGVLLHDGVVAPLSIVVAALALRVVPSSVRARVAAAAIVIGTTATQALPLFDRPGAKPDNPTLLPRDYVTGWLVIVALVVVVSAALVLLDRVRARRS
;
A
#
# COMPACT_ATOMS: atom_id res chain seq x y z
N MET A 1 -29.22 -5.56 -6.14
CA MET A 1 -28.92 -5.07 -7.51
C MET A 1 -28.75 -3.55 -7.55
N ILE A 2 -29.72 -2.77 -7.04
CA ILE A 2 -29.70 -1.30 -7.02
C ILE A 2 -28.44 -0.71 -6.37
N THR A 3 -27.96 -1.26 -5.24
CA THR A 3 -26.72 -0.80 -4.58
C THR A 3 -25.48 -0.95 -5.46
N ARG A 4 -25.36 -2.03 -6.23
CA ARG A 4 -24.20 -2.23 -7.12
C ARG A 4 -24.24 -1.27 -8.30
N LEU A 5 -25.42 -1.06 -8.88
CA LEU A 5 -25.62 -0.13 -10.00
C LEU A 5 -25.39 1.32 -9.57
N SER A 6 -25.88 1.71 -8.39
CA SER A 6 -25.65 3.05 -7.84
C SER A 6 -24.17 3.30 -7.54
N LEU A 7 -23.48 2.36 -6.89
CA LEU A 7 -22.03 2.46 -6.68
C LEU A 7 -21.27 2.56 -8.02
N GLY A 8 -21.66 1.75 -9.01
CA GLY A 8 -21.08 1.81 -10.35
C GLY A 8 -21.30 3.17 -11.03
N ALA A 9 -22.52 3.70 -10.97
CA ALA A 9 -22.87 4.99 -11.56
C ALA A 9 -22.10 6.14 -10.89
N VAL A 10 -21.99 6.14 -9.56
CA VAL A 10 -21.20 7.13 -8.80
C VAL A 10 -19.72 7.06 -9.20
N GLY A 11 -19.16 5.85 -9.30
CA GLY A 11 -17.78 5.66 -9.74
C GLY A 11 -17.53 6.17 -11.17
N LEU A 12 -18.42 5.85 -12.11
CA LEU A 12 -18.34 6.34 -13.49
C LEU A 12 -18.49 7.86 -13.59
N ALA A 13 -19.39 8.45 -12.81
CA ALA A 13 -19.53 9.91 -12.74
C ALA A 13 -18.25 10.57 -12.21
N GLY A 14 -17.63 9.99 -11.18
CA GLY A 14 -16.33 10.44 -10.66
C GLY A 14 -15.19 10.33 -11.68
N LEU A 15 -15.12 9.21 -12.42
CA LEU A 15 -14.15 9.03 -13.51
C LEU A 15 -14.35 10.06 -14.63
N ALA A 16 -15.58 10.28 -15.08
CA ALA A 16 -15.90 11.26 -16.12
C ALA A 16 -15.54 12.68 -15.68
N TYR A 17 -15.86 13.02 -14.42
CA TYR A 17 -15.51 14.32 -13.84
C TYR A 17 -13.99 14.51 -13.74
N GLY A 18 -13.26 13.50 -13.25
CA GLY A 18 -11.80 13.53 -13.19
C GLY A 18 -11.14 13.65 -14.58
N ALA A 19 -11.64 12.91 -15.56
CA ALA A 19 -11.18 13.01 -16.95
C ALA A 19 -11.43 14.42 -17.52
N TRP A 20 -12.61 15.00 -17.26
CA TRP A 20 -12.93 16.36 -17.67
C TRP A 20 -11.98 17.39 -17.05
N LEU A 21 -11.67 17.27 -15.76
CA LEU A 21 -10.67 18.13 -15.10
C LEU A 21 -9.28 17.96 -15.72
N LEU A 22 -8.86 16.72 -16.00
CA LEU A 22 -7.56 16.41 -16.58
C LEU A 22 -7.37 17.06 -17.96
N LEU A 23 -8.42 17.09 -18.79
CA LEU A 23 -8.39 17.76 -20.10
C LEU A 23 -8.05 19.25 -19.99
N GLY A 24 -8.40 19.90 -18.87
CA GLY A 24 -8.07 21.30 -18.60
C GLY A 24 -6.61 21.55 -18.19
N THR A 25 -5.82 20.51 -17.93
CA THR A 25 -4.44 20.64 -17.42
C THR A 25 -3.38 20.77 -18.52
N GLY A 26 -3.74 20.56 -19.79
CA GLY A 26 -2.84 20.62 -20.94
C GLY A 26 -2.17 19.28 -21.30
N TRP A 27 -1.65 19.18 -22.53
CA TRP A 27 -1.20 17.93 -23.14
C TRP A 27 -0.08 17.22 -22.36
N SER A 28 0.92 17.96 -21.89
CA SER A 28 2.04 17.39 -21.12
C SER A 28 1.58 16.68 -19.84
N ASN A 29 0.62 17.27 -19.13
CA ASN A 29 0.06 16.70 -17.91
C ASN A 29 -0.82 15.48 -18.20
N ILE A 30 -1.55 15.48 -19.31
CA ILE A 30 -2.32 14.31 -19.76
C ILE A 30 -1.39 13.13 -20.04
N VAL A 31 -0.31 13.35 -20.80
CA VAL A 31 0.68 12.31 -21.10
C VAL A 31 1.32 11.80 -19.81
N ALA A 32 1.76 12.69 -18.94
CA ALA A 32 2.34 12.31 -17.64
C ALA A 32 1.36 11.49 -16.79
N ALA A 33 0.07 11.85 -16.77
CA ALA A 33 -0.95 11.09 -16.07
C ALA A 33 -1.13 9.68 -16.66
N VAL A 34 -1.17 9.55 -17.99
CA VAL A 34 -1.27 8.25 -18.68
C VAL A 34 -0.04 7.39 -18.40
N GLU A 35 1.16 7.97 -18.48
CA GLU A 35 2.42 7.28 -18.14
C GLU A 35 2.41 6.78 -16.69
N TRP A 36 1.92 7.59 -15.75
CA TRP A 36 1.83 7.21 -14.35
C TRP A 36 0.82 6.07 -14.13
N LEU A 37 -0.37 6.17 -14.75
CA LEU A 37 -1.40 5.13 -14.67
C LEU A 37 -0.91 3.81 -15.28
N ALA A 38 -0.36 3.86 -16.49
CA ALA A 38 0.16 2.69 -17.18
C ALA A 38 1.38 2.10 -16.44
N GLY A 39 2.34 2.95 -16.06
CA GLY A 39 3.52 2.56 -15.31
C GLY A 39 3.18 1.91 -13.98
N GLY A 40 2.20 2.44 -13.25
CA GLY A 40 1.71 1.86 -12.00
C GLY A 40 1.15 0.45 -12.18
N VAL A 41 0.30 0.23 -13.19
CA VAL A 41 -0.27 -1.10 -13.50
C VAL A 41 0.84 -2.08 -13.91
N LEU A 42 1.72 -1.66 -14.83
CA LEU A 42 2.81 -2.52 -15.32
C LEU A 42 3.79 -2.90 -14.21
N LEU A 43 4.18 -1.94 -13.36
CA LEU A 43 5.05 -2.20 -12.21
C LEU A 43 4.36 -3.12 -11.20
N HIS A 44 3.07 -2.88 -10.92
CA HIS A 44 2.33 -3.70 -9.97
C HIS A 44 2.21 -5.15 -10.45
N ASP A 45 1.66 -5.35 -11.66
CA ASP A 45 1.33 -6.68 -12.17
C ASP A 45 2.57 -7.44 -12.65
N GLY A 46 3.56 -6.72 -13.20
CA GLY A 46 4.80 -7.30 -13.69
C GLY A 46 5.85 -7.56 -12.62
N VAL A 47 5.82 -6.82 -11.50
CA VAL A 47 6.88 -6.89 -10.46
C VAL A 47 6.32 -7.11 -9.07
N VAL A 48 5.47 -6.21 -8.57
CA VAL A 48 5.03 -6.24 -7.17
C VAL A 48 4.24 -7.51 -6.85
N ALA A 49 3.25 -7.86 -7.66
CA ALA A 49 2.42 -9.04 -7.46
C ALA A 49 3.25 -10.34 -7.58
N PRO A 50 4.08 -10.56 -8.62
CA PRO A 50 4.96 -11.73 -8.70
C PRO A 50 5.93 -11.86 -7.53
N LEU A 51 6.59 -10.77 -7.13
CA LEU A 51 7.50 -10.79 -5.97
C LEU A 51 6.75 -11.10 -4.68
N SER A 52 5.56 -10.53 -4.50
CA SER A 52 4.72 -10.82 -3.33
C SER A 52 4.34 -12.30 -3.26
N ILE A 53 4.02 -12.93 -4.39
CA ILE A 53 3.74 -14.37 -4.48
C ILE A 53 4.98 -15.19 -4.11
N VAL A 54 6.15 -14.85 -4.64
CA VAL A 54 7.41 -15.55 -4.34
C VAL A 54 7.74 -15.43 -2.85
N VAL A 55 7.68 -14.23 -2.28
CA VAL A 55 7.93 -13.99 -0.86
C VAL A 55 6.93 -14.76 0.01
N ALA A 56 5.64 -14.73 -0.34
CA ALA A 56 4.62 -15.51 0.38
C ALA A 56 4.91 -17.02 0.29
N ALA A 57 5.24 -17.54 -0.89
CA ALA A 57 5.55 -18.95 -1.09
C ALA A 57 6.77 -19.40 -0.28
N LEU A 58 7.82 -18.57 -0.21
CA LEU A 58 9.00 -18.83 0.63
C LEU A 58 8.66 -18.75 2.11
N ALA A 59 7.88 -17.75 2.53
CA ALA A 59 7.43 -17.60 3.91
C ALA A 59 6.59 -18.79 4.37
N LEU A 60 5.74 -19.35 3.51
CA LEU A 60 4.94 -20.54 3.84
C LEU A 60 5.79 -21.77 4.19
N ARG A 61 7.06 -21.84 3.73
CA ARG A 61 7.97 -22.95 4.06
C ARG A 61 8.48 -22.90 5.50
N VAL A 62 8.53 -21.71 6.11
CA VAL A 62 9.12 -21.50 7.44
C VAL A 62 8.11 -21.05 8.49
N VAL A 63 7.01 -20.40 8.07
CA VAL A 63 6.00 -19.86 8.98
C VAL A 63 5.01 -20.97 9.39
N PRO A 64 4.89 -21.28 10.70
CA PRO A 64 3.95 -22.28 11.21
C PRO A 64 2.51 -21.92 10.87
N SER A 65 1.69 -22.93 10.53
CA SER A 65 0.28 -22.76 10.15
C SER A 65 -0.53 -21.95 11.17
N SER A 66 -0.23 -22.12 12.46
CA SER A 66 -0.90 -21.43 13.57
C SER A 66 -0.73 -19.90 13.59
N VAL A 67 0.26 -19.35 12.89
CA VAL A 67 0.53 -17.89 12.88
C VAL A 67 0.42 -17.27 11.50
N ARG A 68 0.19 -18.05 10.45
CA ARG A 68 0.17 -17.59 9.05
C ARG A 68 -0.80 -16.42 8.83
N ALA A 69 -2.00 -16.47 9.39
CA ALA A 69 -2.98 -15.40 9.23
C ALA A 69 -2.50 -14.06 9.80
N ARG A 70 -1.87 -14.09 10.98
CA ARG A 70 -1.31 -12.89 11.63
C ARG A 70 -0.13 -12.32 10.85
N VAL A 71 0.76 -13.20 10.37
CA VAL A 71 1.92 -12.82 9.54
C VAL A 71 1.46 -12.23 8.20
N ALA A 72 0.45 -12.81 7.56
CA ALA A 72 -0.11 -12.28 6.32
C ALA A 72 -0.74 -10.89 6.51
N ALA A 73 -1.52 -10.69 7.58
CA ALA A 73 -2.08 -9.38 7.92
C ALA A 73 -0.97 -8.34 8.16
N ALA A 74 0.06 -8.70 8.92
CA ALA A 74 1.22 -7.83 9.16
C ALA A 74 1.92 -7.44 7.84
N ALA A 75 2.17 -8.42 6.97
CA ALA A 75 2.81 -8.20 5.68
C ALA A 75 1.98 -7.30 4.77
N ILE A 76 0.65 -7.44 4.76
CA ILE A 76 -0.25 -6.56 3.98
C ILE A 76 -0.13 -5.11 4.47
N VAL A 77 -0.17 -4.88 5.79
CA VAL A 77 -0.08 -3.53 6.36
C VAL A 77 1.29 -2.91 6.08
N ILE A 78 2.37 -3.65 6.32
CA ILE A 78 3.75 -3.19 6.06
C ILE A 78 3.95 -2.91 4.57
N GLY A 79 3.55 -3.85 3.70
CA GLY A 79 3.68 -3.71 2.25
C GLY A 79 2.90 -2.51 1.71
N THR A 80 1.65 -2.34 2.14
CA THR A 80 0.79 -1.22 1.70
C THR A 80 1.35 0.13 2.17
N THR A 81 1.86 0.21 3.40
CA THR A 81 2.47 1.46 3.89
C THR A 81 3.83 1.73 3.24
N ALA A 82 4.56 0.67 2.84
CA ALA A 82 5.81 0.81 2.11
C ALA A 82 5.61 1.41 0.72
N THR A 83 4.56 1.05 -0.02
CA THR A 83 4.30 1.66 -1.35
C THR A 83 4.05 3.16 -1.27
N GLN A 84 3.58 3.66 -0.13
CA GLN A 84 3.40 5.08 0.13
C GLN A 84 4.68 5.77 0.61
N ALA A 85 5.47 5.09 1.44
CA ALA A 85 6.64 5.68 2.09
C ALA A 85 7.91 5.61 1.23
N LEU A 86 8.15 4.49 0.55
CA LEU A 86 9.38 4.25 -0.22
C LEU A 86 9.66 5.34 -1.28
N PRO A 87 8.69 5.82 -2.06
CA PRO A 87 8.95 6.88 -3.04
C PRO A 87 9.42 8.20 -2.42
N LEU A 88 9.26 8.37 -1.10
CA LEU A 88 9.59 9.60 -0.38
C LEU A 88 10.90 9.52 0.40
N PHE A 89 11.58 8.36 0.40
CA PHE A 89 12.81 8.14 1.18
C PHE A 89 13.95 9.07 0.74
N ASP A 90 14.16 9.21 -0.57
CA ASP A 90 15.16 10.11 -1.14
C ASP A 90 14.65 11.56 -1.26
N ARG A 91 13.45 11.83 -0.74
CA ARG A 91 12.81 13.16 -0.72
C ARG A 91 12.79 13.81 -2.11
N PRO A 92 12.36 13.09 -3.17
CA PRO A 92 12.39 13.61 -4.53
C PRO A 92 11.53 14.87 -4.65
N GLY A 93 12.08 15.88 -5.33
CA GLY A 93 11.39 17.17 -5.50
C GLY A 93 11.42 18.07 -4.27
N ALA A 94 12.22 17.76 -3.24
CA ALA A 94 12.45 18.67 -2.12
C ALA A 94 12.95 20.03 -2.61
N LYS A 95 12.32 21.09 -2.08
CA LYS A 95 12.56 22.48 -2.47
C LYS A 95 13.12 23.24 -1.26
N PRO A 96 14.36 23.79 -1.34
CA PRO A 96 14.95 24.52 -0.22
C PRO A 96 14.12 25.72 0.25
N ASP A 97 13.41 26.35 -0.68
CA ASP A 97 12.51 27.49 -0.47
C ASP A 97 11.11 27.10 0.03
N ASN A 98 10.78 25.80 0.05
CA ASN A 98 9.53 25.30 0.61
C ASN A 98 9.76 24.08 1.52
N PRO A 99 10.18 24.32 2.79
CA PRO A 99 10.44 23.24 3.75
C PRO A 99 9.19 22.45 4.14
N THR A 100 7.98 22.94 3.83
CA THR A 100 6.72 22.26 4.15
C THR A 100 6.33 21.16 3.16
N LEU A 101 7.04 21.06 2.02
CA LEU A 101 6.73 20.11 0.96
C LEU A 101 7.01 18.64 1.37
N LEU A 102 8.12 18.40 2.06
CA LEU A 102 8.53 17.08 2.56
C LEU A 102 8.98 17.22 4.02
N PRO A 103 8.10 17.62 4.96
CA PRO A 103 8.53 18.09 6.27
C PRO A 103 8.97 16.96 7.20
N ARG A 104 8.70 15.69 6.85
CA ARG A 104 8.88 14.54 7.73
C ARG A 104 10.06 13.67 7.33
N ASP A 105 10.59 12.97 8.32
CA ASP A 105 11.44 11.81 8.12
C ASP A 105 10.56 10.58 7.82
N TYR A 106 10.41 10.28 6.52
CA TYR A 106 9.58 9.18 6.05
C TYR A 106 10.19 7.80 6.36
N VAL A 107 11.51 7.72 6.47
CA VAL A 107 12.21 6.47 6.81
C VAL A 107 11.91 6.12 8.26
N THR A 108 12.16 7.04 9.18
CA THR A 108 11.88 6.82 10.61
C THR A 108 10.39 6.60 10.84
N GLY A 109 9.53 7.40 10.21
CA GLY A 109 8.08 7.23 10.33
C GLY A 109 7.60 5.85 9.87
N TRP A 110 8.12 5.34 8.76
CA TRP A 110 7.78 4.01 8.27
C TRP A 110 8.32 2.90 9.17
N LEU A 111 9.56 3.02 9.66
CA LEU A 111 10.14 2.05 10.60
C LEU A 111 9.34 1.95 11.91
N VAL A 112 8.80 3.07 12.40
CA VAL A 112 7.89 3.08 13.57
C VAL A 112 6.61 2.29 13.27
N ILE A 113 6.02 2.46 12.08
CA ILE A 113 4.84 1.67 11.66
C ILE A 113 5.18 0.18 11.61
N VAL A 114 6.32 -0.19 11.01
CA VAL A 114 6.78 -1.58 10.95
C VAL A 114 6.94 -2.15 12.36
N ALA A 115 7.62 -1.44 13.26
CA ALA A 115 7.82 -1.86 14.63
C ALA A 115 6.48 -2.08 15.35
N LEU A 116 5.54 -1.14 15.22
CA LEU A 116 4.20 -1.24 15.81
C LEU A 116 3.45 -2.48 15.30
N VAL A 117 3.44 -2.69 13.99
CA VAL A 117 2.75 -3.84 13.37
C VAL A 117 3.35 -5.16 13.85
N VAL A 118 4.68 -5.25 13.94
CA VAL A 118 5.38 -6.45 14.43
C VAL A 118 5.02 -6.72 15.89
N VAL A 119 5.08 -5.70 16.75
CA VAL A 119 4.75 -5.82 18.18
C VAL A 119 3.31 -6.26 18.38
N VAL A 120 2.36 -5.60 17.70
CA VAL A 120 0.93 -5.94 17.81
C VAL A 120 0.66 -7.36 17.30
N SER A 121 1.26 -7.74 16.17
CA SER A 121 1.10 -9.08 15.60
C SER A 121 1.66 -10.16 16.52
N ALA A 122 2.82 -9.93 17.13
CA ALA A 122 3.43 -10.83 18.10
C ALA A 122 2.56 -10.96 19.36
N ALA A 123 2.04 -9.84 19.89
CA ALA A 123 1.14 -9.86 21.04
C ALA A 123 -0.14 -10.66 20.75
N LEU A 124 -0.74 -10.49 19.57
CA LEU A 124 -1.93 -11.24 19.17
C LEU A 124 -1.64 -12.74 19.03
N VAL A 125 -0.50 -13.13 18.46
CA VAL A 125 -0.07 -14.54 18.40
C VAL A 125 0.07 -15.13 19.81
N LEU A 126 0.66 -14.39 20.76
CA LEU A 126 0.80 -14.84 22.14
C LEU A 126 -0.56 -15.01 22.82
N LEU A 127 -1.49 -14.06 22.60
CA LEU A 127 -2.85 -14.13 23.13
C LEU A 127 -3.61 -15.34 22.58
N ASP A 128 -3.50 -15.61 21.28
CA ASP A 128 -4.14 -16.76 20.63
C ASP A 128 -3.61 -18.08 21.27
N ARG A 129 -2.31 -18.18 21.54
CA ARG A 129 -1.70 -19.33 22.21
C ARG A 129 -2.14 -19.50 23.66
N VAL A 130 -2.27 -18.42 24.42
CA VAL A 130 -2.73 -18.47 25.82
C VAL A 130 -4.19 -18.93 25.87
N ARG A 131 -5.05 -18.46 24.95
CA ARG A 131 -6.45 -18.87 24.86
C ARG A 131 -6.59 -20.35 24.52
N ALA A 132 -5.82 -20.84 23.54
CA ALA A 132 -5.83 -22.24 23.15
C ALA A 132 -5.34 -23.21 24.23
N ARG A 133 -4.55 -22.74 25.21
CA ARG A 133 -4.11 -23.55 26.36
C ARG A 133 -5.14 -23.61 27.50
N ARG A 134 -6.15 -22.73 27.49
CA ARG A 134 -7.18 -22.63 28.52
C ARG A 134 -8.49 -23.35 28.17
N SER A 135 -8.67 -23.71 26.90
CA SER A 135 -9.74 -24.56 26.37
C SER A 135 -9.33 -26.03 26.39
#